data_AF-A0A8D6PSV4-F1
#
_entry.id   AF-A0A8D6PSV4-F1
#
_cell.length_a   1.000
_cell.length_b   1.000
_cell.length_c   1.000
_cell.angle_alpha   90.00
_cell.angle_beta   90.00
_cell.angle_gamma   90.00
#
_symmetry.space_group_name_H-M   'P 1'
#
loop_
_entity.id
_entity.type
_entity.pdbx_description
1 polymer ?
#
loop_
_entity_poly.entity_id
_entity_poly.type
_entity_poly.pdbx_seq_one_letter_code
_entity_poly.pdbx_strand_id
1 'polypeptide(L)'
;MDVYEVLYQFCLEYPVLLDDKEVPLWKLKKEDLDKVNLNLPWDSIRDLAIYLYELKKKQQNSKELVKFDIIEVLVGIALLKHDDKNNYMGLVTEEMCLTYLSELITARINCIAKYYYMMKKPQNTNIFDEIILKFPQKKDIRASNINDLRELVGRIKSYFK
;
A
#
# COMPACT_ATOMS: atom_id res chain seq x y z
N MET A 1 -0.91 17.00 10.74
CA MET A 1 -0.28 15.67 10.71
C MET A 1 -0.24 15.25 9.26
N ASP A 2 0.94 14.90 8.75
CA ASP A 2 1.14 14.45 7.37
C ASP A 2 0.43 13.10 7.14
N VAL A 3 -0.20 12.92 5.99
CA VAL A 3 -0.95 11.72 5.61
C VAL A 3 -0.06 10.48 5.64
N TYR A 4 1.17 10.62 5.16
CA TYR A 4 2.12 9.52 5.13
C TYR A 4 2.63 9.18 6.52
N GLU A 5 2.67 10.15 7.45
CA GLU A 5 2.95 9.87 8.85
C GLU A 5 1.83 9.05 9.49
N VAL A 6 0.56 9.39 9.21
CA VAL A 6 -0.59 8.60 9.69
C VAL A 6 -0.55 7.18 9.13
N LEU A 7 -0.28 7.03 7.83
CA LEU A 7 -0.14 5.72 7.19
C LEU A 7 1.01 4.92 7.80
N TYR A 8 2.15 5.56 8.07
CA TYR A 8 3.29 4.92 8.71
C TYR A 8 2.93 4.35 10.10
N GLN A 9 2.24 5.14 10.94
CA GLN A 9 1.79 4.67 12.26
C GLN A 9 0.81 3.50 12.13
N PHE A 10 -0.13 3.54 11.18
CA PHE A 10 -1.02 2.40 10.94
C PHE A 10 -0.30 1.15 10.43
N CYS A 11 0.76 1.30 9.63
CA CYS A 11 1.59 0.16 9.23
C CYS A 11 2.30 -0.46 10.42
N LEU A 12 2.77 0.35 11.39
CA LEU A 12 3.41 -0.15 12.61
C LEU A 12 2.44 -0.85 13.56
N GLU A 13 1.17 -0.45 13.58
CA GLU A 13 0.12 -1.12 14.37
C GLU A 13 -0.48 -2.35 13.67
N TYR A 14 -0.03 -2.67 12.45
CA TYR A 14 -0.55 -3.81 11.70
C TYR A 14 -0.35 -5.12 12.47
N PRO A 15 -1.41 -5.93 12.67
CA PRO A 15 -1.32 -7.15 13.44
C PRO A 15 -0.61 -8.26 12.66
N VAL A 16 0.37 -8.87 13.30
CA VAL A 16 1.14 -10.01 12.78
C VAL A 16 1.13 -11.16 13.79
N LEU A 17 1.43 -12.37 13.33
CA LEU A 17 1.44 -13.57 14.16
C LEU A 17 2.87 -14.01 14.47
N LEU A 18 3.26 -13.94 15.74
CA LEU A 18 4.53 -14.46 16.26
C LEU A 18 4.23 -15.51 17.33
N ASP A 19 4.69 -16.75 17.14
CA ASP A 19 4.42 -17.89 18.03
C ASP A 19 2.91 -18.05 18.35
N ASP A 20 2.07 -18.01 17.30
CA ASP A 20 0.60 -18.07 17.35
C ASP A 20 -0.09 -16.97 18.17
N LYS A 21 0.64 -15.89 18.48
CA LYS A 21 0.10 -14.69 19.16
C LYS A 21 0.06 -13.51 18.21
N GLU A 22 -1.08 -12.83 18.20
CA GLU A 22 -1.25 -11.57 17.50
C GLU A 22 -0.52 -10.46 18.26
N VAL A 23 0.46 -9.86 17.61
CA VAL A 23 1.22 -8.71 18.11
C VAL A 23 1.27 -7.64 17.03
N PRO A 24 1.27 -6.34 17.39
CA PRO A 24 1.47 -5.29 16.41
C PRO A 24 2.91 -5.31 15.88
N LEU A 25 3.07 -4.89 14.62
CA LEU A 25 4.33 -4.93 13.89
C LEU A 25 5.48 -4.21 14.62
N TRP A 26 5.22 -3.10 15.31
CA TRP A 26 6.23 -2.37 16.09
C TRP A 26 6.82 -3.16 17.28
N LYS A 27 6.15 -4.22 17.75
CA LYS A 27 6.70 -5.04 18.85
C LYS A 27 7.73 -6.07 18.37
N LEU A 28 7.79 -6.33 17.07
CA LEU A 28 8.75 -7.28 16.52
C LEU A 28 10.17 -6.73 16.63
N LYS A 29 11.12 -7.64 16.84
CA LYS A 29 12.53 -7.37 16.65
C LYS A 29 12.99 -7.90 15.30
N LYS A 30 14.19 -7.49 14.89
CA LYS A 30 14.82 -7.95 13.65
C LYS A 30 14.92 -9.47 13.58
N GLU A 31 15.22 -10.12 14.71
CA GLU A 31 15.36 -11.58 14.77
C GLU A 31 14.03 -12.32 14.61
N ASP A 32 12.90 -11.61 14.80
CA ASP A 32 11.56 -12.19 14.70
C ASP A 32 11.05 -12.23 13.25
N LEU A 33 11.62 -11.40 12.35
CA LEU A 33 11.16 -11.27 10.96
C LEU A 33 11.22 -12.57 10.15
N ASP A 34 12.14 -13.48 10.49
CA ASP A 34 12.25 -14.77 9.79
C ASP A 34 11.18 -15.79 10.21
N LYS A 35 10.60 -15.61 11.40
CA LYS A 35 9.64 -16.52 12.04
C LYS A 35 8.21 -15.99 12.03
N VAL A 36 8.05 -14.68 11.94
CA VAL A 36 6.74 -14.03 11.97
C VAL A 36 5.95 -14.41 10.72
N ASN A 37 4.68 -14.71 10.92
CA ASN A 37 3.70 -14.74 9.84
C ASN A 37 3.06 -13.35 9.75
N LEU A 38 3.31 -12.66 8.63
CA LEU A 38 2.78 -11.32 8.39
C LEU A 38 1.25 -11.30 8.25
N ASN A 39 0.56 -12.46 8.19
CA ASN A 39 -0.89 -12.54 8.03
C ASN A 39 -1.41 -11.80 6.77
N LEU A 40 -0.56 -11.71 5.74
CA LEU A 40 -0.87 -11.09 4.46
C LEU A 40 -1.49 -12.13 3.50
N PRO A 41 -2.34 -11.70 2.56
CA PRO A 41 -2.93 -12.60 1.56
C PRO A 41 -1.96 -13.00 0.44
N TRP A 42 -0.71 -12.50 0.47
CA TRP A 42 0.33 -12.76 -0.52
C TRP A 42 1.53 -13.41 0.15
N ASP A 43 2.08 -14.44 -0.49
CA ASP A 43 3.24 -15.18 0.05
C ASP A 43 4.58 -14.52 -0.35
N SER A 44 4.59 -13.78 -1.47
CA SER A 44 5.77 -13.14 -2.03
C SER A 44 5.51 -11.72 -2.53
N ILE A 45 6.57 -10.93 -2.68
CA ILE A 45 6.47 -9.61 -3.30
C ILE A 45 6.01 -9.70 -4.77
N ARG A 46 6.28 -10.83 -5.45
CA ARG A 46 5.85 -11.06 -6.83
C ARG A 46 4.34 -11.24 -6.92
N ASP A 47 3.75 -12.00 -5.98
CA ASP A 47 2.30 -12.17 -5.89
C ASP A 47 1.61 -10.83 -5.63
N LEU A 48 2.19 -10.02 -4.74
CA LEU A 48 1.71 -8.65 -4.50
C LEU A 48 1.81 -7.77 -5.76
N ALA A 49 2.90 -7.86 -6.53
CA ALA A 49 3.05 -7.11 -7.78
C ALA A 49 1.96 -7.47 -8.80
N ILE A 50 1.66 -8.77 -8.94
CA ILE A 50 0.59 -9.27 -9.81
C ILE A 50 -0.77 -8.74 -9.33
N TYR A 51 -1.05 -8.87 -8.03
CA TYR A 51 -2.28 -8.34 -7.43
C TYR A 51 -2.46 -6.84 -7.70
N LEU A 52 -1.44 -6.02 -7.49
CA LEU A 52 -1.50 -4.58 -7.71
C LEU A 52 -1.72 -4.23 -9.19
N TYR A 53 -1.09 -4.95 -10.11
CA TYR A 53 -1.30 -4.76 -11.54
C TYR A 53 -2.75 -5.05 -11.95
N GLU A 54 -3.32 -6.17 -11.49
CA GLU A 54 -4.70 -6.54 -11.75
C GLU A 54 -5.69 -5.55 -11.13
N LEU A 55 -5.43 -5.15 -9.88
CA LEU A 55 -6.25 -4.20 -9.15
C LEU A 55 -6.25 -2.82 -9.82
N LYS A 56 -5.09 -2.33 -10.25
CA LYS A 56 -4.96 -1.11 -11.07
C LYS A 56 -5.83 -1.21 -12.32
N LYS A 57 -5.68 -2.29 -13.10
CA LYS A 57 -6.46 -2.50 -14.34
C LYS A 57 -7.96 -2.56 -14.05
N LYS A 58 -8.37 -3.20 -12.95
CA LYS A 58 -9.77 -3.26 -12.52
C LYS A 58 -10.30 -1.87 -12.15
N GLN A 59 -9.52 -1.08 -11.41
CA GLN A 59 -9.91 0.29 -11.03
C GLN A 59 -10.05 1.22 -12.23
N GLN A 60 -9.15 1.11 -13.22
CA GLN A 60 -9.19 1.93 -14.45
C GLN A 60 -10.45 1.67 -15.29
N ASN A 61 -10.97 0.45 -15.26
CA ASN A 61 -12.18 0.05 -15.99
C ASN A 61 -13.47 0.18 -15.15
N SER A 62 -13.36 0.58 -13.88
CA SER A 62 -14.48 0.69 -12.95
C SER A 62 -14.94 2.14 -12.79
N LYS A 63 -16.27 2.32 -12.72
CA LYS A 63 -16.89 3.58 -12.30
C LYS A 63 -16.99 3.71 -10.78
N GLU A 64 -16.71 2.62 -10.07
CA GLU A 64 -16.73 2.55 -8.61
C GLU A 64 -15.31 2.36 -8.04
N LEU A 65 -15.12 2.76 -6.78
CA LEU A 65 -13.90 2.49 -6.05
C LEU A 65 -13.81 1.01 -5.68
N VAL A 66 -12.80 0.34 -6.24
CA VAL A 66 -12.49 -1.06 -5.92
C VAL A 66 -11.88 -1.11 -4.53
N LYS A 67 -12.36 -1.99 -3.65
CA LYS A 67 -11.78 -2.12 -2.30
C LYS A 67 -10.38 -2.71 -2.36
N PHE A 68 -9.48 -2.16 -1.55
CA PHE A 68 -8.19 -2.76 -1.20
C PHE A 68 -7.70 -2.17 0.12
N ASP A 69 -6.87 -2.93 0.83
CA ASP A 69 -6.24 -2.46 2.06
C ASP A 69 -4.85 -1.88 1.74
N ILE A 70 -4.70 -0.57 1.92
CA ILE A 70 -3.44 0.11 1.66
C ILE A 70 -2.38 -0.25 2.72
N ILE A 71 -2.78 -0.57 3.96
CA ILE A 71 -1.86 -0.92 5.03
C ILE A 71 -1.24 -2.29 4.74
N GLU A 72 -2.07 -3.29 4.39
CA GLU A 72 -1.57 -4.61 3.99
C GLU A 72 -0.60 -4.49 2.81
N VAL A 73 -0.95 -3.70 1.79
CA VAL A 73 -0.07 -3.46 0.64
C VAL A 73 1.26 -2.86 1.07
N LEU A 74 1.26 -1.79 1.89
CA LEU A 74 2.50 -1.12 2.30
C LEU A 74 3.39 -2.02 3.17
N VAL A 75 2.80 -2.77 4.11
CA VAL A 75 3.49 -3.78 4.91
C VAL A 75 4.05 -4.88 4.00
N GLY A 76 3.27 -5.33 3.02
CA GLY A 76 3.68 -6.35 2.06
C GLY A 76 4.85 -5.91 1.19
N ILE A 77 4.83 -4.69 0.64
CA ILE A 77 5.96 -4.13 -0.14
C ILE A 77 7.21 -4.06 0.74
N ALA A 78 7.05 -3.72 2.03
CA ALA A 78 8.17 -3.56 2.94
C ALA A 78 8.80 -4.88 3.41
N LEU A 79 7.99 -5.91 3.68
CA LEU A 79 8.43 -7.08 4.45
C LEU A 79 8.25 -8.44 3.75
N LEU A 80 7.53 -8.53 2.62
CA LEU A 80 7.43 -9.80 1.90
C LEU A 80 8.79 -10.22 1.36
N LYS A 81 9.04 -11.53 1.40
CA LYS A 81 10.29 -12.11 0.93
C LYS A 81 10.39 -11.97 -0.60
N HIS A 82 11.62 -11.80 -1.06
CA HIS A 82 11.95 -11.90 -2.48
C HIS A 82 12.17 -13.37 -2.84
N ASP A 83 11.52 -13.86 -3.89
CA ASP A 83 11.66 -15.25 -4.35
C ASP A 83 13.10 -15.59 -4.80
N ASP A 84 13.83 -14.58 -5.25
CA ASP A 84 15.19 -14.72 -5.77
C ASP A 84 16.24 -14.33 -4.72
N LYS A 85 17.17 -15.26 -4.43
CA LYS A 85 18.38 -14.99 -3.62
C LYS A 85 19.25 -13.87 -4.18
N ASN A 86 19.02 -13.46 -5.43
CA ASN A 86 19.66 -12.30 -6.05
C ASN A 86 18.86 -11.03 -5.74
N ASN A 87 19.41 -10.24 -4.82
CA ASN A 87 18.86 -8.98 -4.30
C ASN A 87 18.39 -7.98 -5.40
N TYR A 88 18.94 -8.06 -6.61
CA TYR A 88 18.59 -7.16 -7.72
C TYR A 88 17.15 -7.34 -8.22
N MET A 89 16.68 -8.57 -8.43
CA MET A 89 15.30 -8.81 -8.90
C MET A 89 14.26 -8.42 -7.85
N GLY A 90 14.63 -8.54 -6.57
CA GLY A 90 13.81 -8.08 -5.45
C GLY A 90 13.54 -6.57 -5.48
N LEU A 91 14.61 -5.78 -5.65
CA LEU A 91 14.52 -4.32 -5.76
C LEU A 91 13.69 -3.86 -6.97
N VAL A 92 13.83 -4.54 -8.11
CA VAL A 92 13.01 -4.25 -9.30
C VAL A 92 11.53 -4.55 -9.03
N THR A 93 11.23 -5.62 -8.30
CA THR A 93 9.83 -6.01 -8.00
C THR A 93 9.18 -5.06 -7.00
N GLU A 94 9.93 -4.61 -6.00
CA GLU A 94 9.48 -3.55 -5.07
C GLU A 94 9.15 -2.26 -5.80
N GLU A 95 10.04 -1.81 -6.69
CA GLU A 95 9.85 -0.61 -7.48
C GLU A 95 8.62 -0.72 -8.41
N MET A 96 8.38 -1.92 -8.97
CA MET A 96 7.14 -2.20 -9.71
C MET A 96 5.90 -2.11 -8.82
N CYS A 97 5.91 -2.68 -7.61
CA CYS A 97 4.80 -2.56 -6.67
C CYS A 97 4.49 -1.10 -6.35
N LEU A 98 5.52 -0.30 -6.06
CA LEU A 98 5.38 1.12 -5.75
C LEU A 98 4.81 1.91 -6.94
N THR A 99 5.27 1.60 -8.15
CA THR A 99 4.74 2.17 -9.39
C THR A 99 3.26 1.83 -9.57
N TYR A 100 2.90 0.55 -9.45
CA TYR A 100 1.50 0.11 -9.60
C TYR A 100 0.59 0.68 -8.51
N LEU A 101 1.06 0.81 -7.27
CA LEU A 101 0.33 1.46 -6.19
C LEU A 101 0.10 2.96 -6.48
N SER A 102 1.12 3.67 -6.95
CA SER A 102 1.02 5.08 -7.35
C SER A 102 0.01 5.28 -8.48
N GLU A 103 0.05 4.41 -9.49
CA GLU A 103 -0.90 4.42 -10.61
C GLU A 103 -2.31 4.03 -10.19
N LEU A 104 -2.47 3.06 -9.28
CA LEU A 104 -3.75 2.70 -8.70
C LEU A 104 -4.36 3.89 -7.96
N ILE A 105 -3.58 4.56 -7.10
CA ILE A 105 -4.01 5.77 -6.39
C ILE A 105 -4.45 6.84 -7.40
N THR A 106 -3.64 7.10 -8.43
CA THR A 106 -4.00 8.02 -9.52
C THR A 106 -5.32 7.64 -10.18
N ALA A 107 -5.52 6.35 -10.50
CA ALA A 107 -6.76 5.86 -11.10
C ALA A 107 -7.97 6.06 -10.17
N ARG A 108 -7.80 5.87 -8.86
CA ARG A 108 -8.85 6.13 -7.85
C ARG A 108 -9.21 7.59 -7.76
N ILE A 109 -8.22 8.49 -7.70
CA ILE A 109 -8.44 9.94 -7.68
C ILE A 109 -9.23 10.37 -8.92
N ASN A 110 -8.84 9.88 -10.08
CA ASN A 110 -9.54 10.16 -11.33
C ASN A 110 -10.98 9.58 -11.33
N CYS A 111 -11.20 8.39 -10.78
CA CYS A 111 -12.53 7.81 -10.62
C CYS A 111 -13.42 8.69 -9.71
N ILE A 112 -12.90 9.11 -8.56
CA ILE A 112 -13.57 10.02 -7.63
C ILE A 112 -13.93 11.34 -8.30
N ALA A 113 -12.95 11.99 -8.93
CA ALA A 113 -13.13 13.28 -9.59
C ALA A 113 -14.13 13.21 -10.75
N LYS A 114 -14.23 12.05 -11.43
CA LYS A 114 -15.12 11.86 -12.58
C LYS A 114 -16.55 11.50 -12.18
N TYR A 115 -16.75 10.67 -11.16
CA TYR A 115 -18.04 10.04 -10.88
C TYR A 115 -18.68 10.46 -9.55
N TYR A 116 -17.91 10.88 -8.56
CA TYR A 116 -18.40 11.15 -7.19
C TYR A 116 -18.36 12.63 -6.82
N TYR A 117 -17.93 13.48 -7.74
CA TYR A 117 -17.72 14.90 -7.56
C TYR A 117 -19.01 15.74 -7.41
N MET A 118 -20.17 15.19 -7.81
CA MET A 118 -21.47 15.89 -7.66
C MET A 118 -22.55 15.09 -6.91
N MET A 119 -22.33 13.80 -6.59
CA MET A 119 -23.34 12.99 -5.91
C MET A 119 -22.69 11.95 -5.00
N LYS A 120 -22.99 12.08 -3.69
CA LYS A 120 -22.78 11.13 -2.59
C LYS A 120 -21.33 10.64 -2.36
N LYS A 121 -20.87 10.75 -1.10
CA LYS A 121 -19.63 10.14 -0.62
C LYS A 121 -19.60 8.65 -1.03
N PRO A 122 -18.52 8.13 -1.63
CA PRO A 122 -18.42 6.71 -1.95
C PRO A 122 -18.55 5.88 -0.67
N GLN A 123 -19.30 4.78 -0.70
CA GLN A 123 -19.47 3.92 0.48
C GLN A 123 -18.19 3.14 0.86
N ASN A 124 -17.23 3.07 -0.06
CA ASN A 124 -16.01 2.26 0.07
C ASN A 124 -14.74 3.13 0.09
N THR A 125 -14.83 4.36 0.60
CA THR A 125 -13.63 5.19 0.83
C THR A 125 -12.77 4.60 1.93
N ASN A 126 -11.45 4.55 1.73
CA ASN A 126 -10.50 4.33 2.82
C ASN A 126 -10.00 5.70 3.37
N ILE A 127 -9.25 5.67 4.48
CA ILE A 127 -8.77 6.90 5.11
C ILE A 127 -7.90 7.75 4.17
N PHE A 128 -7.18 7.11 3.25
CA PHE A 128 -6.35 7.78 2.27
C PHE A 128 -7.20 8.51 1.22
N ASP A 129 -8.29 7.88 0.74
CA ASP A 129 -9.25 8.52 -0.16
C ASP A 129 -9.92 9.72 0.52
N GLU A 130 -10.26 9.62 1.81
CA GLU A 130 -10.87 10.71 2.57
C GLU A 130 -9.95 11.93 2.72
N ILE A 131 -8.64 11.70 2.78
CA ILE A 131 -7.68 12.79 2.85
C ILE A 131 -7.42 13.38 1.46
N ILE A 132 -7.33 12.56 0.41
CA ILE A 132 -7.20 13.05 -0.96
C ILE A 132 -8.44 13.81 -1.43
N LEU A 133 -9.63 13.39 -1.00
CA LEU A 133 -10.91 14.07 -1.26
C LEU A 133 -10.93 15.54 -0.81
N LYS A 134 -10.00 15.97 0.06
CA LYS A 134 -9.86 17.37 0.51
C LYS A 134 -9.00 18.24 -0.42
N PHE A 135 -8.34 17.71 -1.45
CA PHE A 135 -7.50 18.50 -2.37
C PHE A 135 -8.28 19.15 -3.52
N PRO A 136 -7.89 20.37 -3.97
CA PRO A 136 -8.61 21.12 -4.98
C PRO A 136 -8.43 20.55 -6.39
N GLN A 137 -9.43 20.86 -7.20
CA GLN A 137 -9.98 19.98 -8.22
C GLN A 137 -9.52 20.38 -9.62
N LYS A 138 -8.43 19.79 -10.08
CA LYS A 138 -8.10 19.76 -11.52
C LYS A 138 -8.55 18.42 -12.09
N LYS A 139 -9.14 18.42 -13.29
CA LYS A 139 -9.37 17.18 -14.04
C LYS A 139 -8.01 16.64 -14.48
N ASP A 140 -7.84 15.32 -14.32
CA ASP A 140 -6.62 14.58 -14.65
C ASP A 140 -5.44 14.85 -13.69
N ILE A 141 -5.55 14.30 -12.47
CA ILE A 141 -4.54 14.45 -11.42
C ILE A 141 -3.62 13.24 -11.47
N ARG A 142 -2.36 13.44 -11.85
CA ARG A 142 -1.32 12.44 -11.58
C ARG A 142 -0.86 12.58 -10.14
N ALA A 143 -0.93 11.51 -9.35
CA ALA A 143 -0.38 11.53 -8.01
C ALA A 143 1.15 11.62 -8.09
N SER A 144 1.74 12.62 -7.44
CA SER A 144 3.20 12.76 -7.29
C SER A 144 3.68 12.08 -6.00
N ASN A 145 3.14 10.89 -5.70
CA ASN A 145 3.29 10.21 -4.41
C ASN A 145 4.37 9.13 -4.37
N ILE A 146 5.02 8.82 -5.50
CA ILE A 146 5.97 7.70 -5.57
C ILE A 146 7.15 7.85 -4.61
N ASN A 147 7.65 9.07 -4.42
CA ASN A 147 8.76 9.33 -3.50
C ASN A 147 8.31 9.21 -2.04
N ASP A 148 7.12 9.70 -1.71
CA ASP A 148 6.54 9.57 -0.37
C ASP A 148 6.30 8.09 -0.02
N LEU A 149 5.81 7.29 -0.99
CA LEU A 149 5.63 5.85 -0.83
C LEU A 149 6.97 5.11 -0.65
N ARG A 150 8.00 5.48 -1.43
CA ARG A 150 9.37 4.95 -1.26
C ARG A 150 9.93 5.27 0.13
N GLU A 151 9.77 6.51 0.58
CA GLU A 151 10.22 6.92 1.91
C GLU A 151 9.49 6.15 3.01
N LEU A 152 8.16 6.03 2.91
CA LEU A 152 7.36 5.29 3.87
C LEU A 152 7.79 3.82 3.95
N VAL A 153 7.91 3.13 2.81
CA VAL A 153 8.39 1.73 2.77
C VAL A 153 9.82 1.63 3.33
N GLY A 154 10.68 2.58 2.97
CA GLY A 154 12.05 2.67 3.49
C GLY A 154 12.10 2.85 5.01
N ARG A 155 11.17 3.64 5.59
CA ARG A 155 11.03 3.82 7.04
C ARG A 155 10.56 2.54 7.74
N ILE A 156 9.59 1.81 7.16
CA ILE A 156 9.16 0.50 7.70
C ILE A 156 10.34 -0.46 7.72
N LYS A 157 11.09 -0.58 6.63
CA LYS A 157 12.28 -1.45 6.56
C LYS A 157 13.36 -1.04 7.57
N SER A 158 13.59 0.26 7.70
CA SER A 158 14.62 0.79 8.60
C SER A 158 14.27 0.63 10.07
N TYR A 159 12.99 0.42 10.41
CA TYR A 159 12.57 0.11 11.78
C TYR A 159 13.21 -1.19 12.30
N PHE A 160 13.47 -2.15 11.40
CA PHE A 160 14.02 -3.47 11.74
C PHE A 160 15.50 -3.64 11.40
N LYS A 161 16.22 -2.55 11.08
CA LYS A 161 17.66 -2.62 10.79
C LYS A 161 18.49 -2.60 12.05
#